data_AF-A0A5K4EXL1-F1
#
_entry.id   AF-A0A5K4EXL1-F1
#
_cell.length_a   1.000
_cell.length_b   1.000
_cell.length_c   1.000
_cell.angle_alpha   90.00
_cell.angle_beta   90.00
_cell.angle_gamma   90.00
#
_symmetry.space_group_name_H-M   'P 1'
#
loop_
_entity.id
_entity.type
_entity.pdbx_description
1 polymer ?
#
loop_
_entity_poly.entity_id
_entity_poly.type
_entity_poly.pdbx_seq_one_letter_code
_entity_poly.pdbx_strand_id
1 'polypeptide(L)'
;MLYKLFLICTFIYIYAQSICSSERLNRFKRIIGGQSVPRGTYPWAASIQAKRHTSWSTLVTGSEQHYCGAALIKPDWIITAAHCLYDSGEEDEIISYLHPKMWHVRMATEKLSVS
;
A
#
# COMPACT_ATOMS: atom_id res chain seq x y z
N MET A 1 17.58 -49.44 -16.91
CA MET A 1 18.45 -48.35 -16.41
C MET A 1 17.89 -46.95 -16.73
N LEU A 2 17.24 -46.77 -17.89
CA LEU A 2 16.64 -45.49 -18.30
C LEU A 2 15.49 -45.00 -17.40
N TYR A 3 14.62 -45.89 -16.89
CA TYR A 3 13.50 -45.49 -16.01
C TYR A 3 13.97 -44.90 -14.67
N LYS A 4 15.10 -45.41 -14.12
CA LYS A 4 15.70 -44.87 -12.89
C LYS A 4 16.24 -43.46 -13.11
N LEU A 5 16.87 -43.20 -14.25
CA LEU A 5 17.33 -41.85 -14.61
C LEU A 5 16.14 -40.90 -14.79
N PHE A 6 15.07 -41.35 -15.44
CA PHE A 6 13.87 -40.54 -15.65
C PHE A 6 13.23 -40.12 -14.33
N LEU A 7 13.08 -41.06 -13.38
CA LEU A 7 12.52 -40.77 -12.06
C LEU A 7 13.39 -39.79 -11.24
N ILE A 8 14.71 -39.91 -11.31
CA ILE A 8 15.63 -39.00 -10.62
C ILE A 8 15.52 -37.59 -11.22
N CYS A 9 15.50 -37.47 -12.55
CA CYS A 9 15.33 -36.18 -13.22
C CYS A 9 13.98 -35.53 -12.89
N THR A 10 12.89 -36.29 -12.85
CA THR A 10 11.58 -35.75 -12.47
C THR A 10 11.54 -35.31 -11.01
N PHE A 11 12.18 -36.06 -10.10
CA PHE A 11 12.27 -35.67 -8.69
C PHE A 11 13.07 -34.38 -8.51
N ILE A 12 14.21 -34.25 -9.20
CA ILE A 12 15.03 -33.04 -9.17
C ILE A 12 14.25 -31.84 -9.75
N TYR A 13 13.53 -32.04 -10.85
CA TYR A 13 12.72 -30.98 -11.48
C TYR A 13 11.58 -30.50 -10.56
N ILE A 14 10.85 -31.41 -9.93
CA ILE A 14 9.79 -31.08 -8.98
C ILE A 14 10.37 -30.38 -7.73
N TYR A 15 11.51 -30.83 -7.22
CA TYR A 15 12.17 -30.21 -6.08
C TYR A 15 12.68 -28.79 -6.41
N ALA A 16 13.20 -28.59 -7.62
CA ALA A 16 13.64 -27.29 -8.12
C ALA A 16 12.46 -26.31 -8.28
N GLN A 17 11.27 -26.78 -8.67
CA GLN A 17 10.06 -25.94 -8.72
C GLN A 17 9.62 -25.46 -7.33
N SER A 18 9.78 -26.28 -6.28
CA SER A 18 9.40 -25.91 -4.91
C SER A 18 10.32 -24.84 -4.28
N ILE A 19 11.62 -24.88 -4.61
CA ILE A 19 12.62 -23.92 -4.09
C ILE A 19 12.48 -22.55 -4.78
N CYS A 20 11.97 -22.50 -6.01
CA CYS A 20 11.69 -21.27 -6.75
C CYS A 20 10.22 -20.82 -6.60
N SER A 21 9.61 -21.01 -5.43
CA SER A 21 8.38 -20.29 -5.11
C SER A 21 8.78 -18.88 -4.66
N SER A 22 8.56 -17.89 -5.54
CA SER A 22 8.66 -16.47 -5.19
C SER A 22 7.74 -16.22 -3.99
N GLU A 23 8.28 -16.07 -2.78
CA GLU A 23 7.50 -15.54 -1.67
C GLU A 23 6.89 -14.22 -2.15
N ARG A 24 5.56 -14.10 -2.12
CA ARG A 24 4.93 -12.81 -2.33
C ARG A 24 5.45 -11.92 -1.22
N LEU A 25 6.38 -11.01 -1.54
CA LEU A 25 6.83 -9.99 -0.61
C LEU A 25 5.59 -9.24 -0.12
N ASN A 26 5.19 -9.51 1.12
CA ASN A 26 4.03 -8.89 1.71
C ASN A 26 4.45 -7.46 2.07
N ARG A 27 4.22 -6.53 1.13
CA ARG A 27 4.60 -5.12 1.27
C ARG A 27 3.69 -4.46 2.29
N PHE A 28 4.09 -4.53 3.56
CA PHE A 28 3.45 -3.76 4.62
C PHE A 28 3.89 -2.30 4.56
N LYS A 29 2.92 -1.37 4.59
CA LYS A 29 3.19 0.05 4.74
C LYS A 29 3.72 0.28 6.15
N ARG A 30 5.03 0.51 6.30
CA ARG A 30 5.69 0.60 7.60
C ARG A 30 6.77 1.67 7.62
N ILE A 31 6.84 2.44 8.70
CA ILE A 31 8.00 3.28 9.03
C ILE A 31 9.06 2.36 9.65
N ILE A 32 10.21 2.21 9.00
CA ILE A 32 11.29 1.29 9.43
C ILE A 32 12.24 2.05 10.36
N GLY A 33 12.50 1.51 11.56
CA GLY A 33 13.43 2.13 12.53
C GLY A 33 12.92 3.41 13.19
N GLY A 34 11.63 3.75 13.01
CA GLY A 34 11.02 4.91 13.63
C GLY A 34 10.52 4.66 15.05
N GLN A 35 10.11 5.75 15.71
CA GLN A 35 9.46 5.74 17.02
C GLN A 35 8.15 6.54 16.97
N SER A 36 7.21 6.21 17.85
CA SER A 36 5.99 6.98 18.02
C SER A 36 6.32 8.39 18.50
N VAL A 37 5.58 9.38 17.98
CA VAL A 37 5.70 10.78 18.39
C VAL A 37 4.43 11.25 19.08
N PRO A 38 4.50 12.24 19.99
CA PRO A 38 3.33 12.88 20.56
C PRO A 38 2.39 13.45 19.49
N ARG A 39 1.11 13.63 19.85
CA ARG A 39 0.13 14.29 18.97
C ARG A 39 0.61 15.71 18.65
N GLY A 40 0.53 16.09 17.39
CA GLY A 40 0.86 17.45 16.94
C GLY A 40 2.35 17.73 16.70
N THR A 41 3.25 16.75 16.88
CA THR A 41 4.68 16.92 16.54
C THR A 41 4.90 17.28 15.06
N TYR A 42 4.09 16.72 14.18
CA TYR A 42 4.12 17.01 12.74
C TYR A 42 2.72 17.45 12.27
N PRO A 43 2.34 18.72 12.51
CA PRO A 43 0.98 19.21 12.29
C PRO A 43 0.59 19.24 10.80
N TRP A 44 1.58 19.35 9.91
CA TRP A 44 1.38 19.26 8.46
C TRP A 44 1.13 17.83 7.96
N ALA A 45 1.40 16.80 8.76
CA ALA A 45 1.22 15.41 8.32
C ALA A 45 -0.27 15.11 8.08
N ALA A 46 -0.56 14.51 6.94
CA ALA A 46 -1.91 14.17 6.53
C ALA A 46 -1.99 12.72 6.03
N SER A 47 -3.13 12.09 6.30
CA SER A 47 -3.47 10.72 5.92
C SER A 47 -4.50 10.77 4.80
N ILE A 48 -4.15 10.26 3.62
CA ILE A 48 -5.12 10.06 2.54
C ILE A 48 -5.79 8.69 2.73
N GLN A 49 -7.11 8.70 2.70
CA GLN A 49 -7.93 7.53 2.94
C GLN A 49 -8.89 7.30 1.78
N ALA A 50 -9.05 6.06 1.36
CA ALA A 50 -9.94 5.67 0.26
C ALA A 50 -10.41 4.23 0.46
N LYS A 51 -11.50 3.85 -0.22
CA LYS A 51 -11.88 2.45 -0.38
C LYS A 51 -11.07 1.87 -1.54
N ARG A 52 -10.02 1.12 -1.22
CA ARG A 52 -9.19 0.46 -2.23
C ARG A 52 -9.55 -1.00 -2.33
N HIS A 53 -9.86 -1.46 -3.53
CA HIS A 53 -10.26 -2.84 -3.83
C HIS A 53 -9.20 -3.88 -3.44
N THR A 54 -7.95 -3.45 -3.27
CA THR A 54 -6.80 -4.30 -2.95
C THR A 54 -6.62 -4.60 -1.46
N SER A 55 -7.38 -3.96 -0.55
CA SER A 55 -7.21 -4.15 0.89
C SER A 55 -8.29 -5.08 1.46
N TRP A 56 -7.89 -6.19 2.08
CA TRP A 56 -8.79 -7.17 2.72
C TRP A 56 -9.80 -6.53 3.67
N SER A 57 -9.35 -5.55 4.43
CA SER A 57 -10.19 -4.79 5.36
C SER A 57 -11.24 -3.94 4.67
N THR A 58 -10.97 -3.37 3.49
CA THR A 58 -12.00 -2.72 2.66
C THR A 58 -13.03 -3.73 2.16
N LEU A 59 -12.60 -4.94 1.78
CA LEU A 59 -13.51 -6.00 1.34
C LEU A 59 -14.44 -6.49 2.45
N VAL A 60 -13.95 -6.58 3.69
CA VAL A 60 -14.72 -7.10 4.83
C VAL A 60 -15.59 -6.02 5.50
N THR A 61 -15.07 -4.80 5.64
CA THR A 61 -15.74 -3.75 6.45
C THR A 61 -16.32 -2.62 5.63
N GLY A 62 -15.98 -2.52 4.34
CA GLY A 62 -16.36 -1.39 3.48
C GLY A 62 -15.76 -0.04 3.93
N SER A 63 -14.84 -0.05 4.89
CA SER A 63 -14.25 1.15 5.47
C SER A 63 -13.14 1.73 4.58
N GLU A 64 -13.07 3.05 4.58
CA GLU A 64 -11.95 3.78 3.99
C GLU A 64 -10.71 3.61 4.85
N GLN A 65 -9.58 3.36 4.18
CA GLN A 65 -8.34 3.00 4.83
C GLN A 65 -7.24 3.97 4.45
N HIS A 66 -6.36 4.27 5.41
CA HIS A 66 -5.13 4.97 5.12
C HIS A 66 -4.34 4.21 4.05
N TYR A 67 -3.98 4.91 2.97
CA TYR A 67 -3.19 4.29 1.92
C TYR A 67 -1.95 5.08 1.51
N CYS A 68 -1.96 6.41 1.65
CA CYS A 68 -0.85 7.29 1.32
C CYS A 68 -0.75 8.43 2.33
N GLY A 69 0.45 9.02 2.42
CA GLY A 69 0.68 10.27 3.13
C GLY A 69 0.48 11.50 2.25
N ALA A 70 0.32 12.64 2.90
CA ALA A 70 0.36 13.97 2.31
C ALA A 70 0.91 14.98 3.31
N ALA A 71 1.24 16.18 2.82
CA ALA A 71 1.62 17.32 3.64
C ALA A 71 0.74 18.52 3.34
N LEU A 72 0.26 19.20 4.37
CA LEU A 72 -0.48 20.45 4.23
C LEU A 72 0.48 21.62 3.97
N ILE A 73 0.23 22.36 2.90
CA ILE A 73 1.07 23.47 2.44
C ILE A 73 0.36 24.83 2.55
N LYS A 74 -0.99 24.83 2.59
CA LYS A 74 -1.88 25.99 2.87
C LYS A 74 -3.18 25.46 3.50
N PRO A 75 -4.05 26.31 4.09
CA PRO A 75 -5.27 25.84 4.77
C PRO A 75 -6.11 24.82 4.00
N ASP A 76 -6.24 24.99 2.69
CA ASP A 76 -7.05 24.09 1.84
C ASP A 76 -6.21 23.33 0.80
N TRP A 77 -4.88 23.33 0.94
CA TRP A 77 -3.98 22.70 -0.03
C TRP A 77 -3.05 21.70 0.63
N ILE A 78 -3.14 20.46 0.16
CA ILE A 78 -2.18 19.41 0.47
C ILE A 78 -1.34 19.07 -0.76
N ILE A 79 -0.14 18.55 -0.52
CA ILE A 79 0.73 17.95 -1.54
C ILE A 79 0.91 16.46 -1.24
N THR A 80 0.91 15.63 -2.28
CA THR A 80 1.13 14.18 -2.20
C THR A 80 1.88 13.69 -3.44
N ALA A 81 2.27 12.41 -3.47
CA ALA A 81 2.89 11.81 -4.63
C ALA A 81 1.85 11.53 -5.73
N ALA A 82 2.20 11.77 -7.00
CA ALA A 82 1.29 11.55 -8.12
C ALA A 82 0.74 10.12 -8.18
N HIS A 83 1.58 9.11 -7.91
CA HIS A 83 1.17 7.71 -7.90
C HIS A 83 0.15 7.38 -6.80
N CYS A 84 -0.06 8.25 -5.81
CA CYS A 84 -1.12 8.05 -4.83
C CYS A 84 -2.51 8.25 -5.44
N LEU A 85 -2.62 8.92 -6.58
CA LEU A 85 -3.89 9.18 -7.27
C LEU A 85 -4.22 8.15 -8.36
N TYR A 86 -3.41 7.09 -8.48
CA TYR A 86 -3.62 6.00 -9.42
C TYR A 86 -3.40 4.65 -8.69
N ASP A 87 -4.22 3.64 -8.94
CA ASP A 87 -3.94 2.24 -8.60
C ASP A 87 -3.74 1.44 -9.87
N SER A 88 -2.92 0.40 -9.77
CA SER A 88 -2.97 -0.73 -10.71
C SER A 88 -3.96 -1.76 -10.18
N GLY A 89 -5.04 -2.00 -10.93
CA GLY A 89 -6.00 -3.07 -10.69
C GLY A 89 -5.46 -4.45 -11.03
N GLU A 90 -6.30 -5.47 -10.92
CA GLU A 90 -6.04 -6.76 -11.55
C GLU A 90 -6.12 -6.57 -13.08
N GLU A 91 -5.19 -7.13 -13.85
CA GLU A 91 -5.05 -6.95 -15.31
C GLU A 91 -4.55 -5.57 -15.80
N ASP A 92 -3.69 -4.89 -15.03
CA ASP A 92 -3.06 -3.61 -15.42
C ASP A 92 -4.05 -2.44 -15.68
N GLU A 93 -5.31 -2.56 -15.25
CA GLU A 93 -6.27 -1.45 -15.33
C GLU A 93 -5.84 -0.31 -14.39
N ILE A 94 -5.72 0.91 -14.91
CA ILE A 94 -5.39 2.09 -14.10
C ILE A 94 -6.67 2.63 -13.46
N ILE A 95 -6.84 2.38 -12.16
CA ILE A 95 -7.92 2.98 -11.37
C ILE A 95 -7.50 4.41 -11.01
N SER A 96 -8.23 5.40 -11.54
CA SER A 96 -7.99 6.81 -11.23
C SER A 96 -8.74 7.24 -9.97
N TYR A 97 -8.01 7.76 -8.99
CA TYR A 97 -8.56 8.43 -7.81
C TYR A 97 -8.60 9.96 -7.97
N LEU A 98 -8.57 10.49 -9.21
CA LEU A 98 -8.66 11.93 -9.44
C LEU A 98 -10.03 12.52 -9.05
N HIS A 99 -11.07 11.69 -9.00
CA HIS A 99 -12.39 12.16 -8.59
C HIS A 99 -12.45 12.37 -7.06
N PRO A 100 -12.77 13.59 -6.57
CA PRO A 100 -12.69 13.91 -5.14
C PRO A 100 -13.61 13.08 -4.23
N LYS A 101 -14.66 12.45 -4.77
CA LYS A 101 -15.54 11.57 -3.97
C LYS A 101 -14.92 10.21 -3.62
N MET A 102 -13.75 9.89 -4.19
CA MET A 102 -13.10 8.59 -4.02
C MET A 102 -12.17 8.54 -2.80
N TRP A 103 -11.81 9.68 -2.24
CA TRP A 103 -10.85 9.78 -1.14
C TRP A 103 -11.16 10.97 -0.24
N HIS A 104 -10.69 10.90 0.99
CA HIS A 104 -10.69 12.01 1.93
C HIS A 104 -9.35 12.12 2.64
N VAL A 105 -9.14 13.27 3.27
CA VAL A 105 -7.92 13.59 4.01
C VAL A 105 -8.24 13.66 5.49
N ARG A 106 -7.42 13.01 6.32
CA ARG A 106 -7.40 13.24 7.77
C ARG A 106 -6.11 13.94 8.16
N MET A 107 -6.25 15.12 8.73
CA MET A 107 -5.14 15.89 9.28
C MET A 107 -4.66 15.30 10.60
N ALA A 108 -3.35 15.41 10.89
CA ALA A 108 -2.79 14.98 12.17
C ALA A 108 -3.21 15.89 13.34
N THR A 109 -3.65 17.10 13.05
CA THR A 109 -4.14 18.11 14.01
C THR A 109 -5.31 18.89 13.41
N GLU A 110 -6.17 19.41 14.26
CA GLU A 110 -7.28 20.29 13.89
C GLU A 110 -6.84 21.75 13.71
N LYS A 111 -5.62 22.11 14.14
CA LYS A 111 -5.08 23.47 14.05
C LYS A 111 -3.79 23.50 13.25
N LEU A 112 -3.72 24.33 12.20
CA LEU A 112 -2.45 24.75 11.61
C LEU A 112 -1.67 25.54 12.66
N SER A 113 -0.56 24.98 13.16
CA SER A 113 0.50 25.80 13.75
C SER A 113 1.50 26.14 12.65
N VAL A 114 1.21 27.19 11.88
CA VAL A 114 2.25 27.82 11.07
C VAL A 114 2.98 28.76 12.02
N SER A 115 4.14 28.33 12.48
CA SER A 115 5.06 29.15 13.28
C SER A 115 5.61 30.30 12.45
#